data_AF-A0A7S0BY41-F1
#
_entry.id   AF-A0A7S0BY41-F1
#
_cell.length_a   1.000
_cell.length_b   1.000
_cell.length_c   1.000
_cell.angle_alpha   90.00
_cell.angle_beta   90.00
_cell.angle_gamma   90.00
#
_symmetry.space_group_name_H-M   'P 1'
#
loop_
_entity.id
_entity.type
_entity.pdbx_description
1 polymer ?
#
loop_
_entity_poly.entity_id
_entity_poly.type
_entity_poly.pdbx_seq_one_letter_code
_entity_poly.pdbx_strand_id
1 'polypeptide(L)'
;DERIKKLKSLPKGYGKGQLVAICELGKTYVTTLDERCEPGFQRKVGAYGADSGRFATEIKRVAYLESPNGNGDGSIGGVKLSGRGGVFKVKVDKNVIPDGWIE
;
A
#
# COMPACT_ATOMS: atom_id res chain seq x y z
N ASP A 1 -12.11 -4.83 -19.93
CA ASP A 1 -12.80 -4.61 -18.64
C ASP A 1 -12.40 -5.57 -17.52
N GLU A 2 -12.47 -6.89 -17.70
CA GLU A 2 -12.13 -7.85 -16.62
C GLU A 2 -10.70 -7.71 -16.05
N ARG A 3 -9.71 -7.34 -16.87
CA ARG A 3 -8.34 -7.04 -16.40
C ARG A 3 -8.30 -5.87 -15.42
N ILE A 4 -9.04 -4.79 -15.73
CA ILE A 4 -9.12 -3.61 -14.87
C ILE A 4 -9.87 -3.96 -13.58
N LYS A 5 -10.96 -4.73 -13.69
CA LYS A 5 -11.72 -5.20 -12.53
C LYS A 5 -10.85 -6.02 -11.58
N LYS A 6 -10.06 -6.95 -12.11
CA LYS A 6 -9.08 -7.74 -11.33
C LYS A 6 -8.01 -6.86 -10.68
N LEU A 7 -7.48 -5.87 -11.39
CA LEU A 7 -6.49 -4.93 -10.82
C LEU A 7 -7.06 -4.05 -9.71
N LYS A 8 -8.35 -3.70 -9.79
CA LYS A 8 -9.03 -2.87 -8.79
C LYS A 8 -9.56 -3.66 -7.60
N SER A 9 -9.53 -4.99 -7.64
CA SER A 9 -9.95 -5.85 -6.54
C SER A 9 -8.77 -6.24 -5.66
N LEU A 10 -9.01 -6.31 -4.34
CA LEU A 10 -8.04 -6.93 -3.44
C LEU A 10 -7.94 -8.45 -3.70
N PRO A 11 -6.77 -9.06 -3.44
CA PRO A 11 -6.65 -10.51 -3.43
C PRO A 11 -7.65 -11.16 -2.46
N LYS A 12 -8.04 -12.41 -2.74
CA LYS A 12 -8.93 -13.17 -1.86
C LYS A 12 -8.27 -13.33 -0.49
N GLY A 13 -8.97 -12.95 0.58
CA GLY A 13 -8.45 -12.93 1.96
C GLY A 13 -8.38 -11.53 2.59
N TYR A 14 -8.50 -10.48 1.77
CA TYR A 14 -8.55 -9.10 2.24
C TYR A 14 -9.93 -8.44 2.05
N GLY A 15 -10.22 -7.47 2.90
CA GLY A 15 -11.45 -6.68 2.89
C GLY A 15 -11.26 -5.30 3.53
N LYS A 16 -12.34 -4.52 3.54
CA LYS A 16 -12.36 -3.20 4.19
C LYS A 16 -12.16 -3.35 5.71
N GLY A 17 -11.51 -2.35 6.34
CA GLY A 17 -11.27 -2.36 7.79
C GLY A 17 -10.16 -3.31 8.24
N GLN A 18 -9.20 -3.57 7.35
CA GLN A 18 -8.03 -4.40 7.64
C GLN A 18 -6.74 -3.65 7.30
N LEU A 19 -5.67 -3.96 8.04
CA LEU A 19 -4.31 -3.81 7.54
C LEU A 19 -4.07 -4.87 6.47
N VAL A 20 -3.60 -4.46 5.30
CA VAL A 20 -3.50 -5.34 4.12
C VAL A 20 -2.07 -5.51 3.63
N ALA A 21 -1.20 -4.54 3.87
CA ALA A 21 0.12 -4.49 3.28
C ALA A 21 1.11 -3.74 4.19
N ILE A 22 2.39 -4.00 3.95
CA ILE A 22 3.52 -3.26 4.48
C ILE A 22 4.26 -2.60 3.29
N CYS A 23 4.80 -1.41 3.51
CA CYS A 23 5.58 -0.70 2.50
C CYS A 23 6.77 0.02 3.12
N GLU A 24 7.85 0.14 2.35
CA GLU A 24 9.01 0.93 2.72
C GLU A 24 8.93 2.31 2.05
N LEU A 25 8.90 3.37 2.87
CA LEU A 25 8.86 4.74 2.39
C LEU A 25 10.29 5.22 2.03
N GLY A 26 10.41 5.86 0.88
CA GLY A 26 11.59 6.58 0.44
C GLY A 26 11.50 8.07 0.72
N LYS A 27 12.08 8.87 -0.18
CA LYS A 27 12.08 10.32 0.00
C LYS A 27 10.69 10.90 -0.24
N THR A 28 10.32 11.87 0.59
CA THR A 28 9.18 12.75 0.33
C THR A 28 9.69 14.08 -0.20
N TYR A 29 9.09 14.59 -1.26
CA TYR A 29 9.42 15.87 -1.86
C TYR A 29 8.16 16.61 -2.32
N VAL A 30 8.31 17.91 -2.53
CA VAL A 30 7.26 18.80 -3.02
C VAL A 30 7.34 18.85 -4.54
N THR A 31 6.19 18.78 -5.21
CA THR A 31 6.06 18.90 -6.66
C THR A 31 5.28 20.15 -7.05
N THR A 32 5.61 20.73 -8.20
CA THR A 32 4.86 21.80 -8.86
C THR A 32 3.63 21.25 -9.60
N LEU A 33 2.75 22.09 -10.14
CA LEU A 33 1.65 21.60 -10.98
C LEU A 33 2.16 21.05 -12.31
N ASP A 34 3.14 21.72 -12.93
CA ASP A 34 3.70 21.32 -14.23
C ASP A 34 4.32 19.92 -14.16
N GLU A 35 5.12 19.64 -13.12
CA GLU A 35 5.68 18.30 -12.88
C GLU A 35 4.59 17.23 -12.69
N ARG A 36 3.45 17.59 -12.11
CA ARG A 36 2.30 16.67 -11.91
C ARG A 36 1.48 16.47 -13.17
N CYS A 37 1.64 17.35 -14.16
CA CYS A 37 1.07 17.21 -15.50
C CYS A 37 1.91 16.33 -16.42
N GLU A 38 3.17 16.04 -16.05
CA GLU A 38 4.03 15.17 -16.83
C GLU A 38 3.46 13.73 -16.93
N PRO A 39 3.31 13.16 -18.14
CA PRO A 39 2.72 11.83 -18.31
C PRO A 39 3.46 10.73 -17.55
N GLY A 40 4.79 10.87 -17.39
CA GLY A 40 5.60 9.93 -16.62
C GLY A 40 5.29 9.98 -15.12
N PHE A 41 5.02 11.16 -14.58
CA PHE A 41 4.64 11.35 -13.18
C PHE A 41 3.24 10.79 -12.93
N GLN A 42 2.27 11.14 -13.77
CA GLN A 42 0.88 10.69 -13.65
C GLN A 42 0.75 9.17 -13.67
N ARG A 43 1.52 8.51 -14.55
CA ARG A 43 1.56 7.04 -14.61
C ARG A 43 2.12 6.40 -13.34
N LYS A 44 3.07 7.05 -12.66
CA LYS A 44 3.65 6.53 -11.41
C LYS A 44 2.71 6.71 -10.22
N VAL A 45 2.02 7.84 -10.12
CA VAL A 45 1.13 8.15 -9.00
C VAL A 45 -0.27 7.56 -9.19
N GLY A 46 -0.72 7.38 -10.43
CA GLY A 46 -2.08 6.95 -10.75
C GLY A 46 -3.12 8.05 -10.56
N ALA A 47 -2.72 9.32 -10.64
CA ALA A 47 -3.57 10.50 -10.53
C ALA A 47 -3.10 11.62 -11.49
N TYR A 48 -4.01 12.52 -11.87
CA TYR A 48 -3.74 13.58 -12.86
C TYR A 48 -3.54 14.94 -12.21
N GLY A 49 -2.46 15.65 -12.56
CA GLY A 49 -2.29 17.07 -12.30
C GLY A 49 -2.57 17.47 -10.85
N ALA A 50 -3.60 18.28 -10.63
CA ALA A 50 -3.97 18.76 -9.31
C ALA A 50 -4.37 17.65 -8.32
N ASP A 51 -4.95 16.55 -8.81
CA ASP A 51 -5.48 15.45 -8.00
C ASP A 51 -4.39 14.59 -7.33
N SER A 52 -3.16 14.65 -7.84
CA SER A 52 -2.06 13.83 -7.31
C SER A 52 -1.49 14.33 -5.98
N GLY A 53 -1.99 15.46 -5.45
CA GLY A 53 -1.45 16.10 -4.26
C GLY A 53 -0.11 16.82 -4.50
N ARG A 54 0.31 17.66 -3.55
CA ARG A 54 1.54 18.48 -3.63
C ARG A 54 2.79 17.74 -3.15
N PHE A 55 2.63 16.80 -2.23
CA PHE A 55 3.73 16.04 -1.65
C PHE A 55 3.73 14.64 -2.25
N ALA A 56 4.84 14.26 -2.88
CA ALA A 56 5.05 12.94 -3.43
C ALA A 56 6.01 12.17 -2.52
N THR A 57 5.67 10.92 -2.19
CA THR A 57 6.52 10.02 -1.41
C THR A 57 6.84 8.80 -2.24
N GLU A 58 8.13 8.47 -2.33
CA GLU A 58 8.56 7.24 -2.99
C GLU A 58 8.15 6.01 -2.16
N ILE A 59 7.66 4.98 -2.85
CA ILE A 59 7.45 3.65 -2.27
C ILE A 59 8.53 2.74 -2.85
N LYS A 60 9.47 2.31 -2.02
CA LYS A 60 10.63 1.51 -2.47
C LYS A 60 10.27 0.04 -2.71
N ARG A 61 9.50 -0.53 -1.79
CA ARG A 61 8.97 -1.88 -1.88
C ARG A 61 7.63 -1.98 -1.18
N VAL A 62 6.81 -2.95 -1.59
CA VAL A 62 5.49 -3.25 -1.03
C VAL A 62 5.30 -4.76 -0.97
N ALA A 63 4.66 -5.25 0.08
CA ALA A 63 4.19 -6.63 0.16
C ALA A 63 2.84 -6.69 0.89
N TYR A 64 2.05 -7.68 0.52
CA TYR A 64 0.81 -8.02 1.21
C TYR A 64 1.13 -8.72 2.54
N LEU A 65 0.34 -8.46 3.58
CA LEU A 65 0.51 -9.11 4.89
C LEU A 65 0.01 -10.54 4.87
N GLU A 66 0.70 -11.45 5.54
CA GLU A 66 0.29 -12.83 5.66
C GLU A 66 -0.93 -12.98 6.58
N SER A 67 -1.64 -14.08 6.41
CA SER A 67 -2.82 -14.42 7.18
C SER A 67 -2.43 -14.60 8.66
N PRO A 68 -3.13 -13.95 9.60
CA PRO A 68 -2.90 -14.16 11.03
C PRO A 68 -3.22 -15.59 11.49
N ASN A 69 -3.93 -16.37 10.67
CA ASN A 69 -4.23 -17.78 10.91
C ASN A 69 -3.37 -18.73 10.05
N GLY A 70 -2.44 -18.18 9.25
CA GLY A 70 -1.51 -18.98 8.45
C GLY A 70 -0.40 -19.55 9.32
N ASN A 71 0.04 -20.77 9.02
CA ASN A 71 1.16 -21.42 9.73
C ASN A 71 2.52 -21.02 9.11
N GLY A 72 2.66 -19.77 8.63
CA GLY A 72 3.83 -19.36 7.81
C GLY A 72 3.90 -20.07 6.46
N ASP A 73 2.75 -20.48 5.91
CA ASP A 73 2.63 -21.18 4.64
C ASP A 73 2.51 -20.22 3.43
N GLY A 74 2.74 -18.92 3.66
CA GLY A 74 2.56 -17.86 2.67
C GLY A 74 1.10 -17.55 2.34
N SER A 75 0.14 -18.07 3.12
CA SER A 75 -1.26 -17.69 2.97
C SER A 75 -1.46 -16.21 3.30
N ILE A 76 -2.23 -15.52 2.46
CA ILE A 76 -2.48 -14.08 2.56
C ILE A 76 -3.78 -13.79 3.34
N GLY A 77 -3.77 -12.77 4.19
CA GLY A 77 -4.98 -12.38 4.93
C GLY A 77 -4.82 -11.10 5.74
N GLY A 78 -5.81 -10.22 5.70
CA GLY A 78 -5.72 -8.92 6.38
C GLY A 78 -5.89 -9.00 7.89
N VAL A 79 -5.16 -8.18 8.64
CA VAL A 79 -5.33 -8.04 10.10
C VAL A 79 -6.44 -7.04 10.38
N LYS A 80 -7.47 -7.43 11.13
CA LYS A 80 -8.60 -6.53 11.47
C LYS A 80 -8.10 -5.31 12.25
N LEU A 81 -8.35 -4.12 11.71
CA LEU A 81 -7.98 -2.87 12.36
C LEU A 81 -8.81 -1.70 11.84
N SER A 82 -9.40 -0.95 12.77
CA SER A 82 -10.10 0.30 12.44
C SER A 82 -9.10 1.40 12.09
N GLY A 83 -9.30 2.04 10.94
CA GLY A 83 -8.51 3.20 10.52
C GLY A 83 -8.67 4.39 11.47
N ARG A 84 -7.62 5.21 11.57
CA ARG A 84 -7.57 6.45 12.34
C ARG A 84 -7.04 7.58 11.45
N GLY A 85 -7.33 8.83 11.82
CA GLY A 85 -6.84 9.99 11.09
C GLY A 85 -5.32 10.12 11.15
N GLY A 86 -4.71 10.52 10.02
CA GLY A 86 -3.26 10.72 9.92
C GLY A 86 -2.44 9.43 9.95
N VAL A 87 -1.14 9.55 10.28
CA VAL A 87 -0.25 8.42 10.51
C VAL A 87 -0.35 8.02 11.98
N PHE A 88 -0.59 6.74 12.25
CA PHE A 88 -0.80 6.24 13.61
C PHE A 88 -0.03 4.95 13.87
N LYS A 89 0.30 4.72 15.14
CA LYS A 89 1.01 3.51 15.58
C LYS A 89 0.04 2.34 15.69
N VAL A 90 0.53 1.17 15.30
CA VAL A 90 -0.19 -0.10 15.37
C VAL A 90 0.76 -1.18 15.91
N LYS A 91 0.22 -2.12 16.67
CA LYS A 91 0.95 -3.33 17.04
C LYS A 91 0.61 -4.40 16.02
N VAL A 92 1.63 -4.93 15.34
CA VAL A 92 1.49 -5.96 14.31
C VAL A 92 2.26 -7.19 14.81
N ASP A 93 1.65 -8.36 14.68
CA ASP A 93 2.32 -9.61 14.99
C ASP A 93 3.43 -9.86 13.95
N LYS A 94 4.60 -10.37 14.38
CA LYS A 94 5.68 -10.66 13.43
C LYS A 94 5.30 -11.74 12.43
N ASN A 95 4.42 -12.67 12.81
CA ASN A 95 4.01 -13.80 11.98
C ASN A 95 3.18 -13.40 10.76
N VAL A 96 2.65 -12.17 10.71
CA VAL A 96 1.91 -11.67 9.53
C VAL A 96 2.80 -10.89 8.57
N ILE A 97 4.08 -10.75 8.88
CA ILE A 97 5.01 -9.92 8.15
C ILE A 97 5.81 -10.83 7.22
N PRO A 98 5.81 -10.59 5.90
CA PRO A 98 6.48 -11.47 4.97
C PRO A 98 7.98 -11.58 5.24
N ASP A 99 8.56 -12.72 4.90
CA ASP A 99 10.00 -12.96 5.05
C ASP A 99 10.86 -11.88 4.38
N GLY A 100 11.95 -11.50 5.03
CA GLY A 100 12.90 -10.48 4.52
C GLY A 100 12.43 -9.02 4.67
N TRP A 101 11.33 -8.77 5.41
CA TRP A 101 10.87 -7.42 5.73
C TRP A 101 11.37 -6.89 7.07
N ILE A 102 11.57 -7.78 8.05
CA ILE A 102 12.06 -7.46 9.38
C ILE A 102 13.17 -8.45 9.73
N GLU A 103 14.31 -7.91 10.16
CA GLU A 103 15.41 -8.65 10.78
C GLU A 103 15.19 -8.75 12.30
#